data_AF-A0AB34GGA3-F1
#
_entry.id   AF-A0AB34GGA3-F1
#
_cell.length_a   1.000
_cell.length_b   1.000
_cell.length_c   1.000
_cell.angle_alpha   90.00
_cell.angle_beta   90.00
_cell.angle_gamma   90.00
#
_symmetry.space_group_name_H-M   'P 1'
#
loop_
_entity.id
_entity.type
_entity.pdbx_description
1 polymer ?
#
loop_
_entity_poly.entity_id
_entity_poly.type
_entity_poly.pdbx_seq_one_letter_code
_entity_poly.pdbx_strand_id
1 'polypeptide(L)'
;MDNPTFAEDEELQNMDKEDALICFEEHIRALEKEEEEEKQKSLLRERRQQRKNREHFQIFLDELHEHGQLHSMSSWMELYPTISSDIRFTNMLGQPASTALDLFKFYVEDLKARYHDEKKIIKDILKDKGFVVEVNTTFEDFVAIISLTKRSTTLDAGNIKLAFNSLLEKAEAREREREKEEAQKMK
;
A
#
# COMPACT_ATOMS: atom_id res chain seq x y z
N MET A 1 -57.98 -8.65 -10.24
CA MET A 1 -58.72 -7.60 -9.51
C MET A 1 -59.13 -8.06 -8.12
N ASP A 2 -59.00 -9.36 -7.76
CA ASP A 2 -59.50 -9.85 -6.47
C ASP A 2 -58.36 -10.07 -5.48
N ASN A 3 -57.85 -8.98 -4.92
CA ASN A 3 -57.10 -9.06 -3.67
C ASN A 3 -58.15 -9.00 -2.54
N PRO A 4 -58.37 -10.07 -1.76
CA PRO A 4 -59.46 -10.14 -0.77
C PRO A 4 -59.40 -9.00 0.25
N THR A 5 -58.19 -8.52 0.56
CA THR A 5 -57.97 -7.37 1.45
C THR A 5 -58.55 -6.06 0.92
N PHE A 6 -58.67 -5.89 -0.40
CA PHE A 6 -59.28 -4.70 -1.02
C PHE A 6 -60.80 -4.85 -1.22
N ALA A 7 -61.29 -6.09 -1.32
CA ALA A 7 -62.71 -6.38 -1.54
C ALA A 7 -63.54 -6.31 -0.25
N GLU A 8 -62.90 -6.50 0.91
CA GLU A 8 -63.53 -6.47 2.22
C GLU A 8 -63.43 -5.10 2.93
N ASP A 9 -62.70 -4.14 2.35
CA ASP A 9 -62.47 -2.82 2.93
C ASP A 9 -63.53 -1.80 2.45
N GLU A 10 -64.48 -1.48 3.33
CA GLU A 10 -65.61 -0.60 3.04
C GLU A 10 -65.18 0.86 2.74
N GLU A 11 -64.04 1.33 3.26
CA GLU A 11 -63.52 2.67 2.94
C GLU A 11 -62.96 2.70 1.52
N LEU A 12 -62.24 1.66 1.10
CA LEU A 12 -61.71 1.54 -0.25
C LEU A 12 -62.80 1.32 -1.31
N GLN A 13 -63.90 0.63 -0.97
CA GLN A 13 -65.05 0.46 -1.87
C GLN A 13 -65.85 1.75 -2.10
N ASN A 14 -65.83 2.68 -1.12
CA ASN A 14 -66.56 3.95 -1.16
C ASN A 14 -65.74 5.13 -1.70
N MET A 15 -64.44 4.93 -1.96
CA MET A 15 -63.55 5.98 -2.50
C MET A 15 -63.85 6.27 -3.97
N ASP A 16 -63.82 7.55 -4.37
CA ASP A 16 -63.93 7.89 -5.78
C ASP A 16 -62.72 7.39 -6.58
N LYS A 17 -62.93 7.10 -7.87
CA LYS A 17 -61.86 6.57 -8.73
C LYS A 17 -60.72 7.55 -8.89
N GLU A 18 -60.98 8.86 -8.90
CA GLU A 18 -59.94 9.89 -8.96
C GLU A 18 -59.09 9.88 -7.68
N ASP A 19 -59.73 9.90 -6.51
CA ASP A 19 -59.06 9.81 -5.21
C ASP A 19 -58.26 8.51 -5.06
N ALA A 20 -58.80 7.39 -5.56
CA ALA A 20 -58.11 6.10 -5.58
C ALA A 20 -56.81 6.19 -6.39
N LEU A 21 -56.86 6.76 -7.59
CA LEU A 21 -55.69 6.91 -8.46
C LEU A 21 -54.63 7.80 -7.82
N ILE A 22 -55.03 8.89 -7.16
CA ILE A 22 -54.12 9.78 -6.44
C ILE A 22 -53.41 9.02 -5.30
N CYS A 23 -54.16 8.33 -4.44
CA CYS A 23 -53.62 7.53 -3.35
C CYS A 23 -52.63 6.45 -3.84
N PHE A 24 -52.98 5.74 -4.92
CA PHE A 24 -52.09 4.75 -5.52
C PHE A 24 -50.82 5.38 -6.12
N GLU A 25 -50.94 6.52 -6.82
CA GLU A 25 -49.79 7.22 -7.38
C GLU A 25 -48.84 7.73 -6.28
N GLU A 26 -49.38 8.33 -5.21
CA GLU A 26 -48.59 8.77 -4.06
C GLU A 26 -47.88 7.60 -3.38
N HIS A 27 -48.57 6.46 -3.23
CA HIS A 27 -47.97 5.25 -2.67
C HIS A 27 -46.84 4.70 -3.55
N ILE A 28 -47.06 4.61 -4.87
CA ILE A 28 -46.02 4.17 -5.82
C ILE A 28 -44.80 5.09 -5.75
N ARG A 29 -45.01 6.41 -5.80
CA ARG A 29 -43.91 7.39 -5.69
C ARG A 29 -43.16 7.29 -4.37
N ALA A 30 -43.85 7.00 -3.26
CA ALA A 30 -43.22 6.78 -1.96
C ALA A 30 -42.34 5.52 -1.96
N LEU A 31 -42.83 4.42 -2.52
CA LEU A 31 -42.07 3.16 -2.65
C LEU A 31 -40.84 3.33 -3.56
N GLU A 32 -40.97 4.00 -4.71
CA GLU A 32 -39.85 4.27 -5.62
C GLU A 32 -38.76 5.11 -4.93
N LYS A 33 -39.18 6.11 -4.14
CA LYS A 33 -38.26 6.94 -3.36
C LYS A 33 -37.54 6.12 -2.28
N GLU A 34 -38.26 5.27 -1.57
CA GLU A 34 -37.67 4.38 -0.55
C GLU A 34 -36.65 3.43 -1.17
N GLU A 35 -36.99 2.79 -2.30
CA GLU A 35 -36.07 1.90 -3.03
C GLU A 35 -34.79 2.64 -3.47
N GLU A 36 -34.92 3.85 -4.03
CA GLU A 36 -33.76 4.65 -4.45
C GLU A 36 -32.90 5.04 -3.22
N GLU A 37 -33.51 5.44 -2.10
CA GLU A 37 -32.78 5.74 -0.87
C GLU A 37 -32.04 4.51 -0.32
N GLU A 38 -32.64 3.32 -0.34
CA GLU A 38 -32.00 2.08 0.07
C GLU A 38 -30.82 1.71 -0.85
N LYS A 39 -31.01 1.87 -2.16
CA LYS A 39 -29.95 1.65 -3.16
C LYS A 39 -28.78 2.60 -2.94
N GLN A 40 -29.04 3.89 -2.70
CA GLN A 40 -27.98 4.85 -2.39
C GLN A 40 -27.25 4.52 -1.09
N LYS A 41 -27.99 4.15 -0.03
CA LYS A 41 -27.39 3.68 1.24
C LYS A 41 -26.50 2.45 1.03
N SER A 42 -26.93 1.51 0.19
CA SER A 42 -26.13 0.32 -0.17
C SER A 42 -24.82 0.71 -0.86
N LEU A 43 -24.89 1.55 -1.91
CA LEU A 43 -23.72 2.01 -2.66
C LEU A 43 -22.72 2.77 -1.77
N LEU A 44 -23.20 3.56 -0.81
CA LEU A 44 -22.35 4.28 0.14
C LEU A 44 -21.66 3.32 1.13
N ARG A 45 -22.38 2.29 1.60
CA ARG A 45 -21.79 1.24 2.46
C ARG A 45 -20.69 0.48 1.72
N GLU A 46 -20.95 0.10 0.47
CA GLU A 46 -19.99 -0.59 -0.37
C GLU A 46 -18.73 0.27 -0.60
N ARG A 47 -18.89 1.53 -1.03
CA ARG A 47 -17.77 2.46 -1.22
C ARG A 47 -16.94 2.66 0.05
N ARG A 48 -17.60 2.74 1.21
CA ARG A 48 -16.91 2.82 2.51
C ARG A 48 -16.13 1.55 2.81
N GLN A 49 -16.70 0.37 2.56
CA GLN A 49 -16.01 -0.90 2.78
C GLN A 49 -14.80 -1.04 1.86
N GLN A 50 -14.94 -0.67 0.58
CA GLN A 50 -13.83 -0.68 -0.38
C GLN A 50 -12.67 0.24 0.06
N ARG A 51 -12.98 1.43 0.59
CA ARG A 51 -11.95 2.32 1.16
C ARG A 51 -11.24 1.68 2.35
N LYS A 52 -11.98 1.07 3.28
CA LYS A 52 -11.39 0.37 4.43
C LYS A 52 -10.49 -0.79 4.02
N ASN A 53 -10.88 -1.52 2.97
CA ASN A 53 -10.05 -2.62 2.46
C ASN A 53 -8.72 -2.10 1.91
N ARG A 54 -8.71 -0.94 1.22
CA ARG A 54 -7.47 -0.26 0.81
C ARG A 54 -6.61 0.16 2.00
N GLU A 55 -7.21 0.75 3.02
CA GLU A 55 -6.50 1.15 4.24
C GLU A 55 -5.88 -0.06 4.96
N HIS A 56 -6.62 -1.16 5.09
CA HIS A 56 -6.08 -2.39 5.68
C HIS A 56 -4.95 -2.99 4.83
N PHE A 57 -5.07 -2.95 3.49
CA PHE A 57 -3.99 -3.40 2.62
C PHE A 57 -2.74 -2.51 2.73
N GLN A 58 -2.90 -1.22 2.96
CA GLN A 58 -1.77 -0.32 3.20
C GLN A 58 -1.06 -0.63 4.52
N ILE A 59 -1.81 -0.89 5.59
CA ILE A 59 -1.27 -1.36 6.88
C ILE A 59 -0.50 -2.68 6.70
N PHE A 60 -1.00 -3.58 5.84
CA PHE A 60 -0.28 -4.81 5.53
C PHE A 60 1.08 -4.54 4.87
N LEU A 61 1.17 -3.58 3.94
CA LEU A 61 2.45 -3.19 3.34
C LEU A 61 3.40 -2.59 4.38
N ASP A 62 2.88 -1.81 5.33
CA ASP A 62 3.66 -1.29 6.46
C ASP A 62 4.24 -2.43 7.31
N GLU A 63 3.42 -3.43 7.66
CA GLU A 63 3.87 -4.62 8.39
C GLU A 63 4.98 -5.36 7.61
N LEU A 64 4.81 -5.59 6.31
CA LEU A 64 5.84 -6.25 5.49
C LEU A 64 7.15 -5.44 5.48
N HIS A 65 7.07 -4.11 5.48
CA HIS A 65 8.24 -3.24 5.53
C HIS A 65 8.92 -3.28 6.90
N GLU A 66 8.17 -3.22 7.99
CA GLU A 66 8.69 -3.33 9.36
C GLU A 66 9.41 -4.66 9.62
N HIS A 67 8.93 -5.76 9.02
CA HIS A 67 9.58 -7.07 9.09
C HIS A 67 10.76 -7.22 8.10
N GLY A 68 11.07 -6.19 7.32
CA GLY A 68 12.16 -6.19 6.33
C GLY A 68 11.90 -7.07 5.11
N GLN A 69 10.66 -7.52 4.90
CA GLN A 69 10.26 -8.31 3.73
C GLN A 69 9.99 -7.41 2.52
N LEU A 70 9.48 -6.21 2.75
CA LEU A 70 9.26 -5.17 1.74
C LEU A 70 10.29 -4.06 1.88
N HIS A 71 10.97 -3.71 0.79
CA HIS A 71 11.92 -2.61 0.71
C HIS A 71 11.95 -2.00 -0.69
N SER A 72 12.76 -0.95 -0.89
CA SER A 72 12.83 -0.16 -2.13
C SER A 72 13.21 -0.94 -3.40
N MET A 73 13.75 -2.15 -3.28
CA MET A 73 14.16 -3.00 -4.40
C MET A 73 13.25 -4.23 -4.55
N SER A 74 12.26 -4.42 -3.68
CA SER A 74 11.36 -5.56 -3.75
C SER A 74 10.54 -5.54 -5.03
N SER A 75 10.31 -6.72 -5.60
CA SER A 75 9.46 -6.89 -6.78
C SER A 75 8.11 -7.47 -6.40
N TRP A 76 7.05 -7.12 -7.15
CA TRP A 76 5.72 -7.70 -6.93
C TRP A 76 5.74 -9.22 -7.04
N MET A 77 6.45 -9.75 -8.04
CA MET A 77 6.50 -11.20 -8.30
C MET A 77 7.12 -11.98 -7.14
N GLU A 78 8.14 -11.43 -6.50
CA GLU A 78 8.81 -12.02 -5.34
C GLU A 78 7.90 -12.05 -4.12
N LEU A 79 7.17 -10.96 -3.85
CA LEU A 79 6.30 -10.85 -2.68
C LEU A 79 4.89 -11.41 -2.91
N TYR A 80 4.52 -11.70 -4.15
CA TYR A 80 3.18 -12.21 -4.49
C TYR A 80 2.77 -13.46 -3.69
N PRO A 81 3.62 -14.48 -3.44
CA PRO A 81 3.24 -15.62 -2.60
C PRO A 81 2.82 -15.21 -1.18
N THR A 82 3.54 -14.27 -0.57
CA THR A 82 3.21 -13.72 0.75
C THR A 82 1.94 -12.88 0.68
N ILE A 83 1.84 -12.00 -0.31
CA ILE A 83 0.71 -11.07 -0.46
C ILE A 83 -0.58 -11.81 -0.77
N SER A 84 -0.55 -12.78 -1.69
CA SER A 84 -1.75 -13.51 -2.14
C SER A 84 -2.35 -14.45 -1.09
N SER A 85 -1.57 -14.79 -0.05
CA SER A 85 -2.05 -15.61 1.07
C SER A 85 -2.70 -14.81 2.20
N ASP A 86 -2.58 -13.48 2.20
CA ASP A 86 -3.20 -12.61 3.20
C ASP A 86 -4.64 -12.22 2.82
N ILE A 87 -5.55 -12.31 3.79
CA ILE A 87 -6.97 -11.99 3.60
C ILE A 87 -7.20 -10.54 3.14
N ARG A 88 -6.32 -9.61 3.51
CA ARG A 88 -6.40 -8.19 3.12
C ARG A 88 -6.17 -8.01 1.61
N PHE A 89 -5.38 -8.88 0.99
CA PHE A 89 -5.27 -8.94 -0.47
C PHE A 89 -6.56 -9.48 -1.10
N THR A 90 -7.10 -10.60 -0.60
CA THR A 90 -8.36 -11.17 -1.11
C THR A 90 -9.51 -10.17 -1.03
N ASN A 91 -9.60 -9.42 0.07
CA ASN A 91 -10.60 -8.38 0.29
C ASN A 91 -10.50 -7.21 -0.70
N MET A 92 -9.36 -7.03 -1.36
CA MET A 92 -9.13 -5.99 -2.37
C MET A 92 -9.57 -6.40 -3.78
N LEU A 93 -9.83 -7.69 -4.02
CA LEU A 93 -10.14 -8.21 -5.35
C LEU A 93 -11.52 -7.73 -5.84
N GLY A 94 -11.61 -7.43 -7.14
CA GLY A 94 -12.86 -7.03 -7.80
C GLY A 94 -13.36 -5.63 -7.45
N GLN A 95 -12.62 -4.86 -6.65
CA GLN A 95 -13.01 -3.50 -6.28
C GLN A 95 -12.55 -2.48 -7.35
N PRO A 96 -13.37 -1.45 -7.63
CA PRO A 96 -12.95 -0.36 -8.51
C PRO A 96 -11.88 0.52 -7.82
N ALA A 97 -11.21 1.37 -8.61
CA ALA A 97 -10.09 2.23 -8.23
C ALA A 97 -8.75 1.47 -8.10
N SER A 98 -7.81 2.00 -7.29
CA SER A 98 -6.46 1.47 -7.16
C SER A 98 -6.46 0.00 -6.74
N THR A 99 -5.80 -0.83 -7.56
CA THR A 99 -5.63 -2.25 -7.29
C THR A 99 -4.57 -2.47 -6.21
N ALA A 100 -4.50 -3.69 -5.65
CA ALA A 100 -3.42 -4.07 -4.75
C ALA A 100 -2.02 -3.86 -5.37
N LEU A 101 -1.87 -4.12 -6.68
CA LEU A 101 -0.63 -3.88 -7.41
C LEU A 101 -0.30 -2.38 -7.49
N ASP A 102 -1.29 -1.51 -7.70
CA ASP A 102 -1.07 -0.07 -7.75
C ASP A 102 -0.61 0.45 -6.38
N LEU A 103 -1.28 0.03 -5.30
CA LEU A 103 -0.90 0.40 -3.94
C LEU A 103 0.52 -0.07 -3.59
N PHE A 104 0.88 -1.29 -3.99
CA PHE A 104 2.25 -1.79 -3.85
C PHE A 104 3.27 -0.95 -4.63
N LYS A 105 2.97 -0.60 -5.88
CA LYS A 105 3.85 0.21 -6.72
C LYS A 105 4.09 1.58 -6.10
N PHE A 106 3.03 2.25 -5.64
CA PHE A 106 3.14 3.55 -4.97
C PHE A 106 4.00 3.43 -3.70
N TYR A 107 3.75 2.40 -2.89
CA TYR A 107 4.52 2.15 -1.67
C TYR A 107 6.02 1.94 -1.96
N VAL A 108 6.34 1.12 -2.97
CA VAL A 108 7.73 0.88 -3.39
C VAL A 108 8.38 2.14 -3.98
N GLU A 109 7.62 2.97 -4.70
CA GLU A 109 8.10 4.24 -5.22
C GLU A 109 8.46 5.22 -4.09
N ASP A 110 7.61 5.33 -3.07
CA ASP A 110 7.87 6.14 -1.88
C ASP A 110 9.11 5.62 -1.12
N LEU A 111 9.26 4.29 -1.00
CA LEU A 111 10.46 3.67 -0.43
C LEU A 111 11.73 4.00 -1.22
N LYS A 112 11.66 4.00 -2.56
CA LYS A 112 12.79 4.35 -3.42
C LYS A 112 13.21 5.81 -3.25
N ALA A 113 12.23 6.72 -3.20
CA ALA A 113 12.48 8.13 -2.97
C ALA A 113 13.21 8.35 -1.62
N ARG A 114 12.66 7.78 -0.54
CA ARG A 114 13.28 7.84 0.80
C ARG A 114 14.69 7.25 0.81
N TYR A 115 14.88 6.07 0.23
CA TYR A 115 16.20 5.44 0.16
C TYR A 115 17.23 6.31 -0.57
N HIS A 116 16.83 6.99 -1.66
CA HIS A 116 17.75 7.85 -2.39
C HIS A 116 18.22 9.04 -1.54
N ASP A 117 17.30 9.69 -0.83
CA ASP A 117 17.60 10.82 0.05
C ASP A 117 18.44 10.39 1.26
N GLU A 118 18.07 9.30 1.92
CA GLU A 118 18.81 8.74 3.05
C GLU A 118 20.21 8.25 2.65
N LYS A 119 20.35 7.62 1.48
CA LYS A 119 21.66 7.20 0.95
C LYS A 119 22.58 8.39 0.71
N LYS A 120 22.05 9.55 0.32
CA LYS A 120 22.82 10.79 0.21
C LYS A 120 23.32 11.25 1.58
N ILE A 121 22.44 11.28 2.57
CA ILE A 121 22.80 11.64 3.95
C ILE A 121 23.88 10.70 4.50
N ILE A 122 23.74 9.39 4.29
CA ILE A 122 24.74 8.39 4.68
C ILE A 122 26.10 8.72 4.06
N LYS A 123 26.17 8.93 2.74
CA LYS A 123 27.43 9.29 2.07
C LYS A 123 28.05 10.57 2.61
N ASP A 124 27.24 11.58 2.90
CA ASP A 124 27.71 12.85 3.46
C ASP A 124 28.29 12.64 4.87
N ILE A 125 27.66 11.80 5.71
CA ILE A 125 28.20 11.44 7.03
C ILE A 125 29.57 10.75 6.89
N LEU A 126 29.67 9.76 6.00
CA LEU A 126 30.94 9.03 5.80
C LEU A 126 32.04 9.98 5.33
N LYS A 127 31.73 10.90 4.42
CA LYS A 127 32.67 11.91 3.93
C LYS A 127 33.13 12.85 5.04
N ASP A 128 32.20 13.37 5.85
CA ASP A 128 32.51 14.28 6.95
C ASP A 128 33.38 13.61 8.03
N LYS A 129 33.23 12.29 8.21
CA LYS A 129 34.04 11.49 9.13
C LYS A 129 35.34 10.95 8.51
N GLY A 130 35.55 11.16 7.21
CA GLY A 130 36.68 10.57 6.49
C GLY A 130 36.67 9.03 6.47
N PHE A 131 35.50 8.42 6.64
CA PHE A 131 35.35 6.97 6.69
C PHE A 131 35.12 6.40 5.28
N VAL A 132 35.92 5.41 4.90
CA VAL A 132 35.80 4.70 3.63
C VAL A 132 35.42 3.26 3.92
N VAL A 133 34.37 2.78 3.26
CA VAL A 133 33.98 1.37 3.32
C VAL A 133 34.96 0.56 2.47
N GLU A 134 35.62 -0.39 3.12
CA GLU A 134 36.55 -1.38 2.57
C GLU A 134 35.96 -2.79 2.72
N VAL A 135 36.57 -3.78 2.08
CA VAL A 135 36.05 -5.17 2.04
C VAL A 135 36.03 -5.84 3.42
N ASN A 136 36.94 -5.43 4.31
CA ASN A 136 37.00 -5.88 5.71
C ASN A 136 36.12 -5.06 6.66
N THR A 137 35.42 -4.02 6.17
CA THR A 137 34.59 -3.17 7.02
C THR A 137 33.38 -3.95 7.51
N THR A 138 33.17 -3.99 8.82
CA THR A 138 32.02 -4.67 9.40
C THR A 138 30.78 -3.77 9.39
N PHE A 139 29.60 -4.38 9.44
CA PHE A 139 28.35 -3.63 9.57
C PHE A 139 28.29 -2.85 10.90
N GLU A 140 28.88 -3.40 11.96
CA GLU A 140 28.95 -2.78 13.28
C GLU A 140 29.77 -1.50 13.27
N ASP A 141 30.95 -1.53 12.63
CA ASP A 141 31.80 -0.34 12.45
C ASP A 141 31.07 0.74 11.64
N PHE A 142 30.41 0.33 10.57
CA PHE A 142 29.62 1.24 9.73
C PHE A 142 28.51 1.94 10.52
N VAL A 143 27.72 1.17 11.27
CA VAL A 143 26.63 1.70 12.11
C VAL A 143 27.18 2.60 13.20
N ALA A 144 28.31 2.24 13.83
CA ALA A 144 28.96 3.07 14.83
C ALA A 144 29.30 4.45 14.26
N ILE A 145 29.91 4.51 13.08
CA ILE A 145 30.26 5.79 12.42
C ILE A 145 29.03 6.62 12.08
N ILE A 146 27.98 6.01 11.53
CA ILE A 146 26.74 6.72 11.20
C ILE A 146 26.10 7.29 12.47
N SER A 147 26.07 6.52 13.55
CA SER A 147 25.46 6.88 14.83
C SER A 147 26.17 8.03 15.56
N LEU A 148 27.41 8.38 15.20
CA LEU A 148 28.14 9.52 15.76
C LEU A 148 27.59 10.89 15.33
N THR A 149 26.54 10.93 14.51
CA THR A 149 25.99 12.17 13.95
C THR A 149 24.49 12.26 14.23
N LYS A 150 23.99 13.42 14.64
CA LYS A 150 22.54 13.64 14.84
C LYS A 150 21.69 13.36 13.59
N ARG A 151 22.29 13.43 12.39
CA ARG A 151 21.63 13.09 11.12
C ARG A 151 21.22 11.61 11.02
N SER A 152 21.73 10.72 11.88
CA SER A 152 21.37 9.30 11.87
C SER A 152 19.95 9.02 12.37
N THR A 153 19.36 9.90 13.19
CA THR A 153 18.06 9.66 13.82
C THR A 153 16.90 9.66 12.83
N THR A 154 17.11 10.17 11.61
CA THR A 154 16.11 10.21 10.54
C THR A 154 16.31 9.10 9.51
N LEU A 155 17.30 8.23 9.69
CA LEU A 155 17.61 7.15 8.75
C LEU A 155 16.85 5.88 9.13
N ASP A 156 16.25 5.23 8.14
CA ASP A 156 15.65 3.92 8.31
C ASP A 156 16.73 2.84 8.46
N ALA A 157 16.54 1.91 9.40
CA ALA A 157 17.51 0.87 9.69
C ALA A 157 17.73 -0.09 8.49
N GLY A 158 16.67 -0.37 7.74
CA GLY A 158 16.72 -1.14 6.50
C GLY A 158 17.54 -0.41 5.44
N ASN A 159 17.35 0.90 5.30
CA ASN A 159 18.12 1.74 4.38
C ASN A 159 19.60 1.84 4.76
N ILE A 160 19.93 1.91 6.05
CA ILE A 160 21.32 1.85 6.53
C ILE A 160 21.97 0.54 6.10
N LYS A 161 21.28 -0.60 6.27
CA LYS A 161 21.75 -1.92 5.86
C LYS A 161 21.89 -2.04 4.34
N LEU A 162 20.92 -1.55 3.56
CA LEU A 162 20.98 -1.54 2.11
C LEU A 162 22.12 -0.65 1.58
N ALA A 163 22.36 0.50 2.21
CA ALA A 163 23.46 1.38 1.86
C ALA A 163 24.82 0.74 2.15
N PHE A 164 24.97 0.08 3.31
CA PHE A 164 26.17 -0.68 3.65
C PHE A 164 26.48 -1.76 2.61
N ASN A 165 25.51 -2.64 2.33
CA ASN A 165 25.68 -3.71 1.33
C ASN A 165 26.07 -3.14 -0.04
N SER A 166 25.43 -2.05 -0.47
CA SER A 166 25.73 -1.38 -1.75
C SER A 166 27.14 -0.76 -1.78
N LEU A 167 27.68 -0.32 -0.65
CA LEU A 167 29.04 0.24 -0.55
C LEU A 167 30.09 -0.86 -0.46
N LEU A 168 29.79 -1.95 0.25
CA LEU A 168 30.66 -3.10 0.38
C LEU A 168 30.86 -3.80 -0.98
N GLU A 169 29.78 -4.04 -1.72
CA GLU A 169 29.83 -4.60 -3.08
C GLU A 169 30.72 -3.75 -4.01
N LYS A 170 30.69 -2.41 -3.85
CA LYS A 170 31.57 -1.49 -4.59
C LYS A 170 33.03 -1.55 -4.13
N ALA A 171 33.28 -1.83 -2.86
CA ALA A 171 34.64 -2.04 -2.37
C ALA A 171 35.22 -3.33 -2.97
N GLU A 172 34.45 -4.42 -2.94
CA GLU A 172 34.82 -5.72 -3.53
C GLU A 172 35.03 -5.65 -5.04
N ALA A 173 34.20 -4.89 -5.76
CA ALA A 173 34.39 -4.68 -7.19
C ALA A 173 35.72 -3.96 -7.50
N ARG A 174 36.06 -2.92 -6.74
CA ARG A 174 37.32 -2.16 -6.91
C ARG A 174 38.55 -2.99 -6.56
N GLU A 175 38.48 -3.83 -5.52
CA GLU A 175 39.59 -4.72 -5.17
C GLU A 175 39.84 -5.75 -6.27
N ARG A 176 38.79 -6.41 -6.77
CA ARG A 176 38.90 -7.35 -7.89
C ARG A 176 39.46 -6.73 -9.17
N GLU A 177 39.18 -5.46 -9.44
CA GLU A 177 39.77 -4.74 -10.57
C GLU A 177 41.28 -4.49 -10.36
N ARG A 178 41.68 -4.07 -9.16
CA ARG A 178 43.10 -3.87 -8.81
C ARG A 178 43.92 -5.15 -8.95
N GLU A 179 43.42 -6.26 -8.42
CA GLU A 179 44.09 -7.56 -8.52
C GLU A 179 44.30 -7.99 -9.98
N LYS A 180 43.31 -7.73 -10.86
CA LYS A 180 43.43 -8.03 -12.30
C LYS A 180 44.49 -7.16 -12.96
N GLU A 181 44.53 -5.87 -12.67
CA GLU A 181 45.55 -4.96 -13.21
C GLU A 181 46.96 -5.34 -12.73
N GLU A 182 47.12 -5.71 -11.47
CA GLU A 182 48.40 -6.16 -10.92
C GLU A 182 48.86 -7.49 -11.54
N ALA A 183 47.96 -8.46 -11.70
CA ALA A 183 48.25 -9.73 -12.37
C ALA A 183 48.61 -9.55 -13.85
N GLN A 184 48.06 -8.53 -14.52
CA GLN A 184 48.42 -8.18 -15.90
C GLN A 184 49.79 -7.49 -15.99
N LYS A 185 50.17 -6.69 -14.99
CA LYS A 185 51.50 -6.03 -14.94
C LYS A 185 52.64 -7.00 -14.59
N MET A 186 52.33 -8.13 -13.94
CA MET A 186 53.30 -9.17 -13.60
C MET A 186 53.48 -10.25 -14.70
N LYS A 187 52.72 -10.17 -15.79
CA LYS A 187 52.89 -11.00 -17.00
C LYS A 187 53.68 -10.27 -18.06
#